data_AF-A0A975CKM9-F1
#
_entry.id   AF-A0A975CKM9-F1
#
_cell.length_a   1.000
_cell.length_b   1.000
_cell.length_c   1.000
_cell.angle_alpha   90.00
_cell.angle_beta   90.00
_cell.angle_gamma   90.00
#
_symmetry.space_group_name_H-M   'P 1'
#
loop_
_entity.id
_entity.type
_entity.pdbx_description
1 polymer ?
#
loop_
_entity_poly.entity_id
_entity_poly.type
_entity_poly.pdbx_seq_one_letter_code
_entity_poly.pdbx_strand_id
1 'polypeptide(L)'
;MTAIELFHLRRARDKPRAVALLTEQAGLTAQAALAVVHQAVGGGKPQVSVAGDEAAARRLIVALADTGFVARRAAVDHFDAARHAGLALDAVLPRCAPGAANAAGAALLAGDWAEALALTLQHLQVHRPAADADRLRLERAAIDTGLVRGVPGRV
;
A
#
# COMPACT_ATOMS: atom_id res chain seq x y z
N MET A 1 2.35 17.23 2.57
CA MET A 1 2.79 16.33 3.64
C MET A 1 1.79 15.19 3.68
N THR A 2 2.25 13.95 3.72
CA THR A 2 1.37 12.77 3.64
C THR A 2 1.64 11.88 4.83
N ALA A 3 0.62 11.52 5.60
CA ALA A 3 0.77 10.58 6.71
C ALA A 3 0.70 9.13 6.21
N ILE A 4 1.62 8.29 6.66
CA ILE A 4 1.58 6.84 6.49
C ILE A 4 1.46 6.17 7.85
N GLU A 5 0.80 5.02 7.91
CA GLU A 5 0.77 4.17 9.09
C GLU A 5 1.53 2.88 8.83
N LEU A 6 2.29 2.43 9.84
CA LEU A 6 3.07 1.22 9.78
C LEU A 6 2.40 0.10 10.57
N PHE A 7 2.48 -1.11 10.02
CA PHE A 7 1.96 -2.33 10.60
C PHE A 7 3.03 -3.40 10.64
N HIS A 8 2.79 -4.32 11.54
CA HIS A 8 3.59 -5.51 11.69
C HIS A 8 2.85 -6.73 11.14
N LEU A 9 3.49 -7.46 10.21
CA LEU A 9 3.18 -8.84 9.87
C LEU A 9 4.24 -9.79 10.46
N ARG A 10 3.82 -10.94 10.98
CA ARG A 10 4.60 -11.87 11.83
C ARG A 10 5.93 -12.42 11.26
N ARG A 11 6.39 -11.97 10.08
CA ARG A 11 7.60 -12.47 9.38
C ARG A 11 8.90 -11.86 9.93
N ALA A 12 10.02 -12.40 9.44
CA ALA A 12 11.38 -11.91 9.68
C ALA A 12 11.50 -10.43 9.29
N ARG A 13 12.23 -9.64 10.09
CA ARG A 13 12.25 -8.18 9.98
C ARG A 13 13.65 -7.64 10.03
N ASP A 14 13.95 -6.78 9.08
CA ASP A 14 15.14 -5.95 9.13
C ASP A 14 14.80 -4.63 9.84
N LYS A 15 14.74 -4.69 11.18
CA LYS A 15 14.49 -3.49 12.00
C LYS A 15 15.54 -2.40 11.75
N PRO A 16 16.86 -2.69 11.68
CA PRO A 16 17.86 -1.68 11.37
C PRO A 16 17.58 -0.96 10.04
N ARG A 17 17.24 -1.70 8.98
CA ARG A 17 16.92 -1.10 7.69
C ARG A 17 15.63 -0.27 7.73
N ALA A 18 14.60 -0.72 8.43
CA ALA A 18 13.37 0.06 8.60
C ALA A 18 13.62 1.40 9.33
N VAL A 19 14.46 1.40 10.38
CA VAL A 19 14.86 2.62 11.09
C VAL A 19 15.64 3.57 10.18
N ALA A 20 16.58 3.05 9.39
CA ALA A 20 17.34 3.84 8.43
C ALA A 20 16.42 4.50 7.39
N LEU A 21 15.47 3.76 6.80
CA LEU A 21 14.51 4.29 5.84
C LEU A 21 13.64 5.42 6.42
N LEU A 22 13.17 5.26 7.66
CA LEU A 22 12.38 6.28 8.35
C LEU A 22 13.19 7.54 8.66
N THR A 23 14.48 7.38 8.96
CA THR A 23 15.39 8.50 9.20
C THR A 23 15.66 9.25 7.90
N GLU A 24 16.03 8.52 6.84
CA GLU A 24 16.44 9.07 5.55
C GLU A 24 15.28 9.68 4.76
N GLN A 25 14.11 9.02 4.73
CA GLN A 25 13.02 9.38 3.82
C GLN A 25 11.85 10.10 4.51
N ALA A 26 11.67 9.91 5.82
CA ALA A 26 10.67 10.65 6.60
C ALA A 26 11.29 11.74 7.50
N GLY A 27 12.63 11.87 7.52
CA GLY A 27 13.33 12.90 8.29
C GLY A 27 13.21 12.74 9.81
N LEU A 28 12.86 11.53 10.29
CA LEU A 28 12.80 11.26 11.72
C LEU A 28 14.20 11.21 12.31
N THR A 29 14.34 11.55 13.59
CA THR A 29 15.57 11.22 14.32
C THR A 29 15.67 9.70 14.48
N ALA A 30 16.89 9.17 14.63
CA ALA A 30 17.09 7.73 14.83
C ALA A 30 16.29 7.19 16.03
N GLN A 31 16.18 7.98 17.12
CA GLN A 31 15.39 7.62 18.29
C GLN A 31 13.89 7.57 17.99
N ALA A 32 13.35 8.56 17.26
CA ALA A 32 11.95 8.58 16.87
C ALA A 32 11.62 7.44 15.89
N ALA A 33 12.49 7.19 14.91
CA ALA A 33 12.35 6.07 13.98
C ALA A 33 12.37 4.71 14.70
N LEU A 34 13.26 4.52 15.68
CA LEU A 34 13.29 3.32 16.51
C LEU A 34 12.01 3.16 17.33
N ALA A 35 11.50 4.24 17.92
CA ALA A 35 10.25 4.23 18.68
C ALA A 35 9.06 3.81 17.80
N VAL A 36 8.96 4.34 16.58
CA VAL A 36 7.95 3.93 15.57
C VAL A 36 8.06 2.44 15.29
N VAL A 37 9.26 1.94 14.96
CA VAL A 37 9.46 0.51 14.66
C VAL A 37 9.07 -0.37 15.86
N HIS A 38 9.44 0.01 17.07
CA HIS A 38 9.07 -0.72 18.29
C HIS A 38 7.56 -0.71 18.54
N GLN A 39 6.90 0.42 18.34
CA GLN A 39 5.45 0.52 18.49
C GLN A 39 4.72 -0.38 17.47
N ALA A 40 5.16 -0.39 16.21
CA ALA A 40 4.62 -1.29 15.20
C ALA A 40 4.86 -2.76 15.57
N VAL A 41 6.06 -3.11 16.06
CA VAL A 41 6.40 -4.46 16.53
C VAL A 41 5.49 -4.91 17.67
N GLY A 42 5.15 -4.00 18.58
CA GLY A 42 4.23 -4.24 19.70
C GLY A 42 2.75 -4.33 19.31
N GLY A 43 2.41 -4.26 18.02
CA GLY A 43 1.03 -4.32 17.53
C GLY A 43 0.32 -2.97 17.42
N GLY A 44 1.02 -1.87 17.71
CA GLY A 44 0.53 -0.53 17.44
C GLY A 44 0.50 -0.21 15.94
N LYS A 45 -0.17 0.90 15.60
CA LYS A 45 -0.24 1.46 14.25
C LYS A 45 0.36 2.88 14.24
N PRO A 46 1.67 3.01 14.49
CA PRO A 46 2.31 4.32 14.54
C PRO A 46 2.17 5.02 13.19
N GLN A 47 1.97 6.33 13.26
CA GLN A 47 1.87 7.19 12.09
C GLN A 47 3.17 7.96 11.89
N VAL A 48 3.56 8.13 10.65
CA VAL A 48 4.75 8.86 10.23
C VAL A 48 4.35 9.87 9.17
N SER A 49 4.66 11.14 9.41
CA SER A 49 4.49 12.17 8.39
C SER A 49 5.67 12.13 7.43
N VAL A 50 5.37 11.95 6.14
CA VAL A 50 6.38 12.00 5.08
C VAL A 50 6.36 13.41 4.49
N ALA A 51 7.50 14.08 4.60
CA ALA A 51 7.72 15.36 3.94
C ALA A 51 7.85 15.16 2.41
N GLY A 52 7.36 16.12 1.64
CA GLY A 52 7.38 16.06 0.17
C GLY A 52 6.03 15.72 -0.47
N ASP A 53 6.11 15.15 -1.67
CA ASP A 53 4.97 14.81 -2.53
C ASP A 53 4.38 13.43 -2.22
N GLU A 54 3.26 13.11 -2.85
CA GLU A 54 2.64 11.78 -2.72
C GLU A 54 3.56 10.65 -3.20
N ALA A 55 4.42 10.93 -4.18
CA ALA A 55 5.34 9.94 -4.71
C ALA A 55 6.42 9.55 -3.67
N ALA A 56 6.86 10.48 -2.82
CA ALA A 56 7.77 10.20 -1.72
C ALA A 56 7.13 9.25 -0.70
N ALA A 57 5.86 9.47 -0.33
CA ALA A 57 5.13 8.57 0.55
C ALA A 57 5.01 7.16 -0.05
N ARG A 58 4.67 7.04 -1.34
CA ARG A 58 4.62 5.74 -2.03
C ARG A 58 5.98 5.04 -2.06
N ARG A 59 7.06 5.76 -2.35
CA ARG A 59 8.43 5.20 -2.34
C ARG A 59 8.79 4.64 -0.96
N LEU A 60 8.48 5.38 0.11
CA LEU A 60 8.72 4.91 1.47
C LEU A 60 7.87 3.69 1.82
N ILE A 61 6.58 3.67 1.44
CA ILE A 61 5.71 2.51 1.66
C ILE A 61 6.31 1.26 0.99
N VAL A 62 6.75 1.38 -0.27
CA VAL A 62 7.38 0.28 -1.01
C VAL A 62 8.68 -0.17 -0.34
N ALA A 63 9.56 0.77 0.03
CA ALA A 63 10.83 0.44 0.66
C ALA A 63 10.66 -0.26 2.02
N LEU A 64 9.63 0.11 2.80
CA LEU A 64 9.32 -0.54 4.07
C LEU A 64 8.84 -1.99 3.87
N ALA A 65 8.14 -2.29 2.77
CA ALA A 65 7.72 -3.65 2.43
C ALA A 65 8.92 -4.61 2.31
N ASP A 66 10.05 -4.15 1.76
CA ASP A 66 11.28 -4.94 1.62
C ASP A 66 11.94 -5.25 2.97
N THR A 67 11.57 -4.54 4.04
CA THR A 67 12.07 -4.77 5.41
C THR A 67 11.18 -5.71 6.24
N GLY A 68 10.06 -6.18 5.65
CA GLY A 68 9.08 -7.03 6.32
C GLY A 68 8.00 -6.26 7.10
N PHE A 69 7.96 -4.93 6.99
CA PHE A 69 6.89 -4.09 7.53
C PHE A 69 5.87 -3.77 6.45
N VAL A 70 4.59 -3.70 6.82
CA VAL A 70 3.56 -3.17 5.90
C VAL A 70 3.34 -1.72 6.24
N ALA A 71 3.25 -0.87 5.23
CA ALA A 71 2.86 0.52 5.38
C ALA A 71 1.76 0.86 4.39
N ARG A 72 0.95 1.87 4.71
CA ARG A 72 -0.06 2.43 3.81
C ARG A 72 -0.35 3.88 4.20
N ARG A 73 -1.12 4.62 3.41
CA ARG A 73 -1.56 5.96 3.82
C ARG A 73 -2.45 5.88 5.07
N ALA A 74 -2.19 6.77 6.02
CA ALA A 74 -2.98 6.84 7.25
C ALA A 74 -4.34 7.51 7.01
N ALA A 75 -5.35 7.09 7.75
CA ALA A 75 -6.72 7.59 7.61
C ALA A 75 -6.95 9.02 8.17
N VAL A 76 -5.90 9.69 8.66
CA VAL A 76 -6.00 10.99 9.35
C VAL A 76 -6.37 12.16 8.43
N ASP A 77 -6.15 12.04 7.11
CA ASP A 77 -6.49 13.06 6.12
C ASP A 77 -7.78 12.72 5.34
N HIS A 78 -8.76 12.08 6.00
CA HIS A 78 -9.96 11.52 5.35
C HIS A 78 -9.63 10.49 4.24
N PHE A 79 -8.42 9.94 4.26
CA PHE A 79 -8.03 8.87 3.37
C PHE A 79 -8.81 7.60 3.76
N ASP A 80 -9.66 7.16 2.85
CA ASP A 80 -10.40 5.92 2.96
C ASP A 80 -9.86 4.97 1.90
N ALA A 81 -9.22 3.89 2.36
CA ALA A 81 -8.60 2.90 1.49
C ALA A 81 -9.62 2.22 0.57
N ALA A 82 -10.83 1.92 1.07
CA ALA A 82 -11.87 1.27 0.29
C ALA A 82 -12.40 2.21 -0.79
N ARG A 83 -12.70 3.46 -0.42
CA ARG A 83 -13.12 4.50 -1.38
C ARG A 83 -12.04 4.79 -2.42
N HIS A 84 -10.77 4.87 -2.00
CA HIS A 84 -9.64 5.11 -2.90
C HIS A 84 -9.45 3.97 -3.90
N ALA A 85 -9.49 2.72 -3.44
CA ALA A 85 -9.43 1.53 -4.29
C ALA A 85 -10.64 1.47 -5.24
N GLY A 86 -11.85 1.73 -4.74
CA GLY A 86 -13.07 1.76 -5.55
C GLY A 86 -12.99 2.75 -6.70
N LEU A 87 -12.59 4.00 -6.45
CA LEU A 87 -12.41 5.01 -7.49
C LEU A 87 -11.36 4.62 -8.54
N ALA A 88 -10.29 3.92 -8.13
CA ALA A 88 -9.27 3.43 -9.06
C ALA A 88 -9.82 2.29 -9.93
N LEU A 89 -10.56 1.35 -9.32
CA LEU A 89 -11.21 0.23 -9.99
C LEU A 89 -12.29 0.71 -10.96
N ASP A 90 -13.19 1.60 -10.54
CA ASP A 90 -14.27 2.17 -11.37
C ASP A 90 -13.72 2.81 -12.65
N ALA A 91 -12.56 3.45 -12.56
CA ALA A 91 -11.92 4.05 -13.72
C ALA A 91 -11.42 2.98 -14.70
N VAL A 92 -10.92 1.85 -14.22
CA VAL A 92 -10.12 0.89 -15.00
C VAL A 92 -10.92 -0.31 -15.48
N LEU A 93 -11.85 -0.82 -14.67
CA LEU A 93 -12.66 -2.01 -14.97
C LEU A 93 -13.37 -1.98 -16.33
N PRO A 94 -13.94 -0.84 -16.80
CA PRO A 94 -14.57 -0.78 -18.12
C PRO A 94 -13.63 -1.09 -19.30
N ARG A 95 -12.31 -1.06 -19.08
CA ARG A 95 -11.26 -1.26 -20.08
C ARG A 95 -10.53 -2.60 -19.90
N CYS A 96 -10.90 -3.38 -18.89
CA CYS A 96 -10.37 -4.73 -18.66
C CYS A 96 -11.06 -5.76 -19.56
N ALA A 97 -10.42 -6.91 -19.74
CA ALA A 97 -11.07 -8.04 -20.41
C ALA A 97 -12.31 -8.49 -19.60
N PRO A 98 -13.40 -8.93 -20.25
CA PRO A 98 -14.65 -9.27 -19.56
C PRO A 98 -14.49 -10.27 -18.41
N GLY A 99 -13.62 -11.28 -18.57
CA GLY A 99 -13.34 -12.25 -17.50
C GLY A 99 -12.72 -11.61 -16.25
N ALA A 100 -11.79 -10.67 -16.42
CA ALA A 100 -11.17 -9.96 -15.31
C ALA A 100 -12.15 -8.99 -14.65
N ALA A 101 -12.96 -8.28 -15.45
CA ALA A 101 -13.99 -7.38 -14.95
C ALA A 101 -15.06 -8.13 -14.14
N ASN A 102 -15.48 -9.32 -14.60
CA ASN A 102 -16.45 -10.15 -13.87
C ASN A 102 -15.89 -10.66 -12.54
N ALA A 103 -14.63 -11.12 -12.51
CA ALA A 103 -14.00 -11.61 -11.29
C ALA A 103 -13.84 -10.48 -10.25
N ALA A 104 -13.36 -9.31 -10.67
CA ALA A 104 -13.24 -8.15 -9.79
C ALA A 104 -14.63 -7.62 -9.35
N GLY A 105 -15.60 -7.59 -10.25
CA GLY A 105 -16.98 -7.20 -9.94
C GLY A 105 -17.63 -8.12 -8.90
N ALA A 106 -17.40 -9.43 -8.99
CA ALA A 106 -17.87 -10.38 -7.97
C ALA A 106 -17.25 -10.10 -6.59
N ALA A 107 -15.96 -9.79 -6.52
CA ALA A 107 -15.29 -9.40 -5.28
C ALA A 107 -15.85 -8.08 -4.71
N LEU A 108 -16.12 -7.09 -5.56
CA LEU A 108 -16.77 -5.83 -5.15
C LEU A 108 -18.18 -6.04 -4.59
N LEU A 109 -18.98 -6.90 -5.22
CA LEU A 109 -20.32 -7.27 -4.72
C LEU A 109 -20.26 -7.98 -3.37
N ALA A 110 -19.17 -8.71 -3.09
CA ALA A 110 -18.90 -9.31 -1.79
C ALA A 110 -18.34 -8.31 -0.75
N GLY A 111 -18.14 -7.04 -1.13
CA GLY A 111 -17.53 -6.01 -0.29
C GLY A 111 -16.01 -6.11 -0.16
N ASP A 112 -15.37 -6.99 -0.93
CA ASP A 112 -13.92 -7.23 -0.90
C ASP A 112 -13.20 -6.40 -1.96
N TRP A 113 -13.06 -5.10 -1.67
CA TRP A 113 -12.31 -4.17 -2.53
C TRP A 113 -10.83 -4.54 -2.67
N ALA A 114 -10.25 -5.22 -1.68
CA ALA A 114 -8.84 -5.57 -1.68
C ALA A 114 -8.57 -6.71 -2.67
N GLU A 115 -9.40 -7.76 -2.65
CA GLU A 115 -9.34 -8.84 -3.63
C GLU A 115 -9.66 -8.31 -5.04
N ALA A 116 -10.67 -7.45 -5.20
CA ALA A 116 -11.00 -6.83 -6.48
C ALA A 116 -9.81 -6.04 -7.07
N LEU A 117 -9.14 -5.24 -6.24
CA LEU A 117 -7.95 -4.49 -6.64
C LEU A 117 -6.79 -5.42 -7.01
N ALA A 118 -6.55 -6.46 -6.22
CA ALA A 118 -5.50 -7.45 -6.48
C ALA A 118 -5.72 -8.20 -7.80
N LEU A 119 -6.93 -8.69 -8.05
CA LEU A 119 -7.29 -9.41 -9.28
C LEU A 119 -7.12 -8.52 -10.52
N THR A 120 -7.62 -7.28 -10.45
CA THR A 120 -7.54 -6.34 -11.57
C THR A 120 -6.09 -5.94 -11.84
N LEU A 121 -5.32 -5.65 -10.80
CA LEU A 121 -3.89 -5.34 -10.93
C LEU A 121 -3.10 -6.51 -11.52
N GLN A 122 -3.32 -7.74 -11.04
CA GLN A 122 -2.66 -8.93 -11.56
C GLN A 122 -2.93 -9.10 -13.06
N HIS A 123 -4.19 -8.92 -13.50
CA HIS A 123 -4.53 -8.97 -14.91
C HIS A 123 -3.76 -7.93 -15.73
N LEU A 124 -3.71 -6.67 -15.28
CA LEU A 124 -2.96 -5.63 -16.00
C LEU A 124 -1.45 -5.89 -16.01
N GLN A 125 -0.88 -6.45 -14.95
CA GLN A 125 0.55 -6.79 -14.93
C GLN A 125 0.93 -7.85 -15.96
N VAL A 126 0.02 -8.79 -16.25
CA VAL A 126 0.21 -9.84 -17.26
C VAL A 126 0.06 -9.29 -18.68
N HIS A 127 -0.90 -8.39 -18.90
CA HIS A 127 -1.33 -8.00 -20.26
C HIS A 127 -0.93 -6.60 -20.69
N ARG A 128 -0.41 -5.75 -19.80
CA ARG A 128 -0.06 -4.35 -20.08
C ARG A 128 1.38 -4.03 -19.65
N PRO A 129 2.11 -3.19 -20.42
CA PRO A 129 3.44 -2.76 -20.05
C PRO A 129 3.42 -1.91 -18.77
N ALA A 130 4.56 -1.82 -18.07
CA ALA A 130 4.66 -1.07 -16.81
C ALA A 130 4.37 0.44 -16.95
N ALA A 131 4.50 1.00 -18.16
CA ALA A 131 4.20 2.40 -18.44
C ALA A 131 2.71 2.67 -18.74
N ASP A 132 1.87 1.63 -18.79
CA ASP A 132 0.43 1.76 -19.04
C ASP A 132 -0.26 2.58 -17.93
N ALA A 133 -1.08 3.55 -18.32
CA ALA A 133 -1.68 4.49 -17.38
C ALA A 133 -2.67 3.83 -16.40
N ASP A 134 -3.41 2.82 -16.85
CA ASP A 134 -4.38 2.11 -16.01
C ASP A 134 -3.66 1.17 -15.04
N ARG A 135 -2.60 0.50 -15.51
CA ARG A 135 -1.71 -0.26 -14.64
C ARG A 135 -1.08 0.62 -13.57
N LEU A 136 -0.47 1.74 -13.94
CA LEU A 136 0.14 2.68 -12.99
C LEU A 136 -0.88 3.22 -11.98
N ARG A 137 -2.14 3.46 -12.41
CA ARG A 137 -3.21 3.89 -11.52
C ARG A 137 -3.51 2.83 -10.45
N LEU A 138 -3.69 1.57 -10.84
CA LEU A 138 -3.95 0.49 -9.88
C LEU A 138 -2.74 0.17 -9.02
N GLU A 139 -1.51 0.23 -9.54
CA GLU A 139 -0.29 0.06 -8.74
C GLU A 139 -0.18 1.13 -7.66
N ARG A 140 -0.48 2.39 -8.00
CA ARG A 140 -0.51 3.49 -7.03
C ARG A 140 -1.58 3.28 -5.96
N ALA A 141 -2.78 2.88 -6.35
CA ALA A 141 -3.86 2.57 -5.40
C ALA A 141 -3.47 1.41 -4.48
N ALA A 142 -2.90 0.34 -5.03
CA ALA A 142 -2.42 -0.81 -4.26
C ALA A 142 -1.33 -0.40 -3.25
N ILE A 143 -0.43 0.51 -3.64
CA ILE A 143 0.58 1.05 -2.71
C ILE A 143 -0.07 1.90 -1.62
N ASP A 144 -0.94 2.83 -2.00
CA ASP A 144 -1.58 3.74 -1.08
C ASP A 144 -2.45 2.99 -0.05
N THR A 145 -3.02 1.83 -0.41
CA THR A 145 -3.79 0.95 0.50
C THR A 145 -2.97 -0.12 1.24
N GLY A 146 -1.67 -0.24 0.95
CA GLY A 146 -0.77 -1.22 1.59
C GLY A 146 -0.81 -2.64 1.02
N LEU A 147 -1.36 -2.82 -0.19
CA LEU A 147 -1.40 -4.08 -0.94
C LEU A 147 -0.09 -4.36 -1.71
N VAL A 148 1.02 -3.72 -1.34
CA VAL A 148 2.30 -3.70 -2.09
C VAL A 148 2.95 -5.07 -2.21
N ARG A 149 2.75 -5.96 -1.24
CA ARG A 149 3.22 -7.36 -1.30
C ARG A 149 2.32 -8.28 -0.48
N GLY A 150 1.26 -8.76 -1.11
CA GLY A 150 0.38 -9.78 -0.56
C GLY A 150 -0.56 -9.25 0.51
N VAL A 151 -1.76 -9.82 0.52
CA VAL A 151 -2.79 -9.53 1.52
C VAL A 151 -2.24 -9.81 2.93
N PRO A 152 -2.43 -8.92 3.91
CA PRO A 152 -2.27 -9.25 5.33
C PRO A 152 -3.09 -10.51 5.65
N GLY A 153 -2.45 -11.69 5.68
CA GLY A 153 -3.10 -12.92 6.13
C GLY A 153 -3.36 -14.03 5.10
N ARG A 154 -2.62 -14.11 3.98
CA ARG A 154 -2.45 -15.44 3.32
C ARG A 154 -1.16 -16.08 3.78
N VAL A 155 -1.33 -17.20 4.50
CA VAL A 155 -0.30 -18.14 4.99
C VAL A 155 0.52 -18.64 3.82
#